data_AF-A0A3P7JHI1-F1
#
_entry.id   AF-A0A3P7JHI1-F1
#
_cell.length_a   1.000
_cell.length_b   1.000
_cell.length_c   1.000
_cell.angle_alpha   90.00
_cell.angle_beta   90.00
_cell.angle_gamma   90.00
#
_symmetry.space_group_name_H-M   'P 1'
#
loop_
_entity.id
_entity.type
_entity.pdbx_description
1 polymer ?
#
loop_
_entity_poly.entity_id
_entity_poly.type
_entity_poly.pdbx_seq_one_letter_code
_entity_poly.pdbx_strand_id
1 'polypeptide(L)'
;MIGGEGPENGKWAANPEVSVERDKRVQYLQWASEFGAHVFDLEHRFFGDSWPKPNMNFDTLSLLTTEQALADLAYFITSMNQKYGFNNPRWVTFGGSYPVVQDDLNITNQDCPSIVRQAFQKMENLSKTTDGLMQLNSYFNLQPPFTNASTTLDITNFFANVYSVFQSMTQYTYDGRNAESEQNLTDAKLCQIMMNPNVADVPNCKILRYNEITGDPNSDLTVFPNSYTDMINSVGTGDLKVLGDNGEFFHGGRFRYYIDMCSDMFDPSVNLSYITPRNIAAQNYYGGSDKYQVSYN
;
A
#
# COMPACT_ATOMS: atom_id res chain seq x y z
N MET A 1 4.40 11.14 14.61
CA MET A 1 4.03 10.26 13.50
C MET A 1 4.12 8.83 14.01
N ILE A 2 3.08 8.03 13.79
CA ILE A 2 3.09 6.59 14.07
C ILE A 2 3.55 5.90 12.79
N GLY A 3 4.73 5.29 12.81
CA GLY A 3 5.29 4.64 11.64
C GLY A 3 4.39 3.53 11.10
N GLY A 4 4.40 3.40 9.78
CA GLY A 4 3.66 2.38 9.06
C GLY A 4 4.46 1.11 8.86
N GLU A 5 4.26 0.46 7.72
CA GLU A 5 4.90 -0.81 7.36
C GLU A 5 6.29 -0.58 6.71
N GLY A 6 7.16 0.19 7.37
CA GLY A 6 8.49 0.52 6.85
C GLY A 6 9.45 1.10 7.89
N PRO A 7 10.75 1.17 7.56
CA PRO A 7 11.76 1.79 8.43
C PRO A 7 11.51 3.30 8.60
N GLU A 8 11.66 3.79 9.83
CA GLU A 8 11.58 5.22 10.12
C GLU A 8 12.97 5.86 10.16
N ASN A 9 13.16 6.88 9.32
CA ASN A 9 14.42 7.59 9.16
C ASN A 9 14.34 9.06 9.61
N GLY A 10 13.31 9.41 10.39
CA GLY A 10 13.10 10.75 10.93
C GLY A 10 12.55 11.76 9.92
N LYS A 11 12.31 11.35 8.66
CA LYS A 11 11.75 12.21 7.62
C LYS A 11 10.38 12.78 7.98
N TRP A 12 9.66 12.22 8.95
CA TRP A 12 8.34 12.70 9.35
C TRP A 12 8.33 13.50 10.65
N ALA A 13 9.47 13.69 11.33
CA ALA A 13 9.57 14.50 12.54
C ALA A 13 10.55 15.67 12.46
N ALA A 14 11.68 15.48 11.77
CA ALA A 14 12.65 16.51 11.36
C ALA A 14 13.83 15.77 10.73
N ASN A 15 14.03 15.89 9.41
CA ASN A 15 15.22 15.34 8.76
C ASN A 15 16.12 16.49 8.28
N PRO A 16 17.34 16.65 8.85
CA PRO A 16 18.26 17.70 8.45
C PRO A 16 18.82 17.56 7.02
N GLU A 17 18.67 16.38 6.39
CA GLU A 17 19.02 16.15 4.98
C GLU A 17 17.89 16.51 4.01
N VAL A 18 16.68 16.77 4.52
CA VAL A 18 15.54 17.17 3.69
C VAL A 18 15.30 18.66 3.88
N SER A 19 15.18 19.40 2.77
CA SER A 19 15.22 20.85 2.78
C SER A 19 14.16 21.46 3.72
N VAL A 20 14.49 22.61 4.31
CA VAL A 20 13.56 23.47 5.10
C VAL A 20 12.26 23.76 4.32
N GLU A 21 12.27 23.63 2.99
CA GLU A 21 11.08 23.78 2.14
C GLU A 21 10.09 22.62 2.26
N ARG A 22 10.52 21.40 2.63
CA ARG A 22 9.60 20.28 2.88
C ARG A 22 8.86 20.42 4.21
N ASP A 23 9.53 20.90 5.26
CA ASP A 23 8.87 21.14 6.56
C ASP A 23 7.73 22.17 6.41
N LYS A 24 7.87 23.13 5.49
CA LYS A 24 6.82 24.08 5.09
C LYS A 24 5.67 23.46 4.28
N ARG A 25 5.79 22.21 3.81
CA ARG A 25 4.76 21.50 3.03
C ARG A 25 4.01 20.46 3.87
N VAL A 26 4.59 19.98 4.96
CA VAL A 26 3.94 19.00 5.84
C VAL A 26 3.10 19.71 6.90
N GLN A 27 1.78 19.61 6.79
CA GLN A 27 0.84 20.41 7.59
C GLN A 27 1.03 20.26 9.11
N TYR A 28 1.25 19.03 9.60
CA TYR A 28 1.40 18.82 11.04
C TYR A 28 2.76 19.31 11.58
N LEU A 29 3.79 19.43 10.73
CA LEU A 29 5.07 20.06 11.12
C LEU A 29 4.92 21.58 11.22
N GLN A 30 4.13 22.20 10.32
CA GLN A 30 3.77 23.61 10.43
C GLN A 30 3.00 23.89 11.72
N TRP A 31 2.00 23.07 12.05
CA TRP A 31 1.29 23.18 13.32
C TRP A 31 2.20 22.94 14.52
N ALA A 32 3.08 21.93 14.46
CA ALA A 32 4.02 21.72 15.54
C ALA A 32 4.91 22.95 15.78
N SER A 33 5.38 23.60 14.71
CA SER A 33 6.12 24.87 14.81
C SER A 33 5.26 26.00 15.38
N GLU A 34 4.01 26.14 14.92
CA GLU A 34 3.08 27.18 15.36
C GLU A 34 2.75 27.07 16.85
N PHE A 35 2.54 25.83 17.33
CA PHE A 35 2.17 25.55 18.72
C PHE A 35 3.36 25.24 19.63
N GLY A 36 4.59 25.27 19.11
CA GLY A 36 5.80 24.92 19.87
C GLY A 36 5.80 23.48 20.37
N ALA A 37 5.24 22.55 19.58
CA ALA A 37 5.12 21.15 19.94
C ALA A 37 6.40 20.34 19.63
N HIS A 38 6.69 19.36 20.46
CA HIS A 38 7.66 18.31 20.14
C HIS A 38 7.07 17.34 19.11
N VAL A 39 7.87 16.96 18.11
CA VAL A 39 7.49 15.97 17.11
C VAL A 39 8.36 14.73 17.28
N PHE A 40 7.71 13.57 17.27
CA PHE A 40 8.37 12.27 17.35
C PHE A 40 7.99 11.46 16.11
N ASP A 41 8.96 10.73 15.56
CA ASP A 41 8.76 9.70 14.55
C ASP A 41 9.00 8.36 15.24
N LEU A 42 7.95 7.55 15.35
CA LEU A 42 8.04 6.29 16.09
C LEU A 42 7.89 5.11 15.14
N GLU A 43 8.95 4.34 15.00
CA GLU A 43 8.96 3.13 14.19
C GLU A 43 8.06 2.04 14.78
N HIS A 44 7.32 1.37 13.91
CA HIS A 44 6.43 0.28 14.31
C HIS A 44 7.23 -0.99 14.57
N ARG A 45 6.82 -1.79 15.57
CA ARG A 45 7.41 -3.11 15.81
C ARG A 45 7.41 -3.96 14.53
N PHE A 46 8.45 -4.76 14.33
CA PHE A 46 8.71 -5.59 13.14
C PHE A 46 9.11 -4.86 11.86
N PHE A 47 9.29 -3.54 11.91
CA PHE A 47 9.78 -2.76 10.78
C PHE A 47 11.10 -2.06 11.15
N GLY A 48 11.91 -1.77 10.13
CA GLY A 48 13.23 -1.14 10.26
C GLY A 48 14.12 -1.84 11.28
N ASP A 49 14.50 -1.13 12.33
CA ASP A 49 15.37 -1.62 13.41
C ASP A 49 14.58 -2.15 14.62
N SER A 50 13.26 -1.96 14.63
CA SER A 50 12.38 -2.24 15.77
C SER A 50 11.90 -3.69 15.84
N TRP A 51 12.84 -4.63 16.00
CA TRP A 51 12.57 -6.07 16.01
C TRP A 51 12.49 -6.68 17.43
N PRO A 52 11.33 -7.20 17.87
CA PRO A 52 11.21 -7.84 19.18
C PRO A 52 12.07 -9.11 19.32
N LYS A 53 12.34 -9.78 18.19
CA LYS A 53 13.17 -10.99 18.08
C LYS A 53 13.87 -10.95 16.71
N PRO A 54 15.04 -11.61 16.56
CA PRO A 54 15.89 -11.48 15.37
C PRO A 54 15.45 -12.34 14.16
N ASN A 55 14.23 -12.88 14.13
CA ASN A 55 13.75 -13.77 13.07
C ASN A 55 12.27 -13.55 12.74
N MET A 56 11.77 -14.14 11.65
CA MET A 56 10.39 -14.04 11.18
C MET A 56 9.59 -15.34 11.33
N ASN A 57 9.97 -16.20 12.27
CA ASN A 57 9.26 -17.47 12.48
C ASN A 57 7.86 -17.23 13.10
N PHE A 58 6.96 -18.21 13.00
CA PHE A 58 5.58 -18.10 13.47
C PHE A 58 5.47 -17.64 14.94
N ASP A 59 6.26 -18.20 15.84
CA ASP A 59 6.29 -17.79 17.25
C ASP A 59 6.68 -16.33 17.44
N THR A 60 7.53 -15.80 16.57
CA THR A 60 7.95 -14.40 16.58
C THR A 60 6.86 -13.51 16.00
N LEU A 61 6.30 -13.87 14.85
CA LEU A 61 5.19 -13.14 14.21
C LEU A 61 3.93 -13.10 15.09
N SER A 62 3.77 -14.03 16.03
CA SER A 62 2.69 -13.97 17.04
C SER A 62 2.70 -12.69 17.90
N LEU A 63 3.81 -11.94 17.93
CA LEU A 63 3.93 -10.66 18.64
C LEU A 63 3.59 -9.44 17.75
N LEU A 64 3.36 -9.64 16.44
CA LEU A 64 2.94 -8.59 15.51
C LEU A 64 1.41 -8.47 15.57
N THR A 65 0.91 -7.81 16.61
CA THR A 65 -0.54 -7.56 16.78
C THR A 65 -0.82 -6.09 17.08
N THR A 66 -2.05 -5.66 16.80
CA THR A 66 -2.49 -4.28 17.04
C THR A 66 -2.45 -3.93 18.53
N GLU A 67 -2.85 -4.84 19.42
CA GLU A 67 -2.84 -4.64 20.88
C GLU A 67 -1.44 -4.35 21.38
N GLN A 68 -0.49 -5.09 20.84
CA GLN A 68 0.92 -5.01 21.14
C GLN A 68 1.54 -3.70 20.60
N ALA A 69 1.24 -3.32 19.36
CA ALA A 69 1.66 -2.02 18.81
C ALA A 69 1.08 -0.83 19.60
N LEU A 70 -0.19 -0.92 20.03
CA LEU A 70 -0.80 0.09 20.89
C LEU A 70 -0.16 0.14 22.28
N ALA A 71 0.26 -1.00 22.82
CA ALA A 71 1.00 -1.06 24.08
C ALA A 71 2.37 -0.36 23.97
N ASP A 72 3.08 -0.51 22.84
CA ASP A 72 4.33 0.21 22.58
C ASP A 72 4.10 1.72 22.53
N LEU A 73 3.02 2.16 21.86
CA LEU A 73 2.64 3.58 21.81
C LEU A 73 2.38 4.14 23.22
N ALA A 74 1.61 3.42 24.05
CA ALA A 74 1.33 3.83 25.42
C ALA A 74 2.61 3.91 26.27
N TYR A 75 3.50 2.93 26.12
CA TYR A 75 4.79 2.90 26.80
C TYR A 75 5.71 4.04 26.34
N PHE A 76 5.76 4.30 25.04
CA PHE A 76 6.52 5.39 24.45
C PHE A 76 6.07 6.76 24.98
N ILE A 77 4.76 7.03 24.98
CA ILE A 77 4.19 8.28 25.50
C ILE A 77 4.62 8.50 26.96
N THR A 78 4.49 7.46 27.79
CA THR A 78 4.87 7.55 29.21
C THR A 78 6.37 7.82 29.36
N SER A 79 7.19 7.14 28.56
CA SER A 79 8.65 7.27 28.57
C SER A 79 9.10 8.67 28.10
N MET A 80 8.48 9.22 27.06
CA MET A 80 8.81 10.56 26.56
C MET A 80 8.36 11.66 27.53
N ASN A 81 7.18 11.50 28.15
CA ASN A 81 6.72 12.44 29.18
C ASN A 81 7.71 12.50 30.35
N GLN A 82 8.21 11.35 30.81
CA GLN A 82 9.22 11.29 31.86
C GLN A 82 10.56 11.88 31.41
N LYS A 83 11.04 11.50 30.22
CA LYS A 83 12.34 11.93 29.68
C LYS A 83 12.44 13.45 29.48
N TYR A 84 11.38 14.07 28.98
CA TYR A 84 11.36 15.51 28.67
C TYR A 84 10.67 16.35 29.75
N GLY A 85 10.18 15.73 30.83
CA GLY A 85 9.51 16.43 31.92
C GLY A 85 8.17 17.05 31.52
N PHE A 86 7.46 16.44 30.57
CA PHE A 86 6.15 16.94 30.14
C PHE A 86 5.10 16.69 31.21
N ASN A 87 4.54 17.78 31.76
CA ASN A 87 3.49 17.72 32.77
C ASN A 87 2.11 17.83 32.09
N ASN A 88 1.37 16.72 32.06
CA ASN A 88 0.05 16.62 31.44
C ASN A 88 -0.01 17.18 29.99
N PRO A 89 0.88 16.73 29.08
CA PRO A 89 0.89 17.22 27.71
C PRO A 89 -0.34 16.73 26.93
N ARG A 90 -0.69 17.46 25.86
CA ARG A 90 -1.62 16.97 24.85
C ARG A 90 -0.83 16.21 23.78
N TRP A 91 -1.17 14.94 23.59
CA TRP A 91 -0.64 14.13 22.51
C TRP A 91 -1.61 14.12 21.33
N VAL A 92 -1.09 14.38 20.13
CA VAL A 92 -1.83 14.27 18.87
C VAL A 92 -1.09 13.26 18.00
N THR A 93 -1.79 12.22 17.58
CA THR A 93 -1.23 11.14 16.76
C THR A 93 -1.59 11.35 15.30
N PHE A 94 -0.60 11.21 14.42
CA PHE A 94 -0.77 11.20 12.97
C PHE A 94 -0.40 9.81 12.46
N GLY A 95 -1.17 9.33 11.48
CA GLY A 95 -1.08 8.03 10.82
C GLY A 95 -1.50 8.21 9.35
N GLY A 96 -0.87 7.49 8.42
CA GLY A 96 -1.21 7.54 7.00
C GLY A 96 -1.43 6.15 6.43
N SER A 97 -1.92 6.07 5.18
CA SER A 97 -2.03 4.85 4.37
C SER A 97 -3.37 4.09 4.37
N TYR A 98 -4.51 4.76 4.11
CA TYR A 98 -5.71 4.05 3.64
C TYR A 98 -6.41 4.79 2.49
N PRO A 99 -6.89 4.12 1.42
CA PRO A 99 -7.11 4.75 0.12
C PRO A 99 -8.57 5.12 -0.18
N VAL A 100 -8.74 6.14 -1.03
CA VAL A 100 -10.00 6.51 -1.67
C VAL A 100 -9.83 6.64 -3.18
N VAL A 101 -9.16 5.68 -3.86
CA VAL A 101 -8.82 5.77 -5.31
C VAL A 101 -9.95 6.32 -6.18
N GLN A 102 -11.19 5.84 -6.00
CA GLN A 102 -12.31 6.36 -6.78
C GLN A 102 -12.62 7.84 -6.47
N ASP A 103 -12.60 8.23 -5.21
CA ASP A 103 -12.92 9.59 -4.76
C ASP A 103 -11.76 10.54 -5.08
N ASP A 104 -10.51 10.10 -4.93
CA ASP A 104 -9.29 10.85 -5.27
C ASP A 104 -9.23 11.12 -6.79
N LEU A 105 -9.54 10.11 -7.61
CA LEU A 105 -9.68 10.28 -9.06
C LEU A 105 -10.85 11.19 -9.41
N ASN A 106 -11.98 11.11 -8.69
CA ASN A 106 -13.14 11.96 -8.94
C ASN A 106 -12.87 13.44 -8.59
N ILE A 107 -12.11 13.70 -7.53
CA ILE A 107 -11.62 15.04 -7.17
C ILE A 107 -10.68 15.57 -8.28
N THR A 108 -9.83 14.70 -8.81
CA THR A 108 -8.85 15.06 -9.84
C THR A 108 -9.50 15.32 -11.20
N ASN A 109 -10.41 14.44 -11.63
CA ASN A 109 -11.16 14.55 -12.88
C ASN A 109 -12.44 13.69 -12.83
N GLN A 110 -13.61 14.32 -12.99
CA GLN A 110 -14.90 13.65 -12.84
C GLN A 110 -15.16 12.50 -13.84
N ASP A 111 -14.55 12.53 -15.02
CA ASP A 111 -14.75 11.50 -16.06
C ASP A 111 -13.81 10.29 -15.87
N CYS A 112 -12.65 10.51 -15.27
CA CYS A 112 -11.59 9.53 -15.10
C CYS A 112 -12.04 8.24 -14.38
N PRO A 113 -12.78 8.29 -13.24
CA PRO A 113 -13.31 7.08 -12.60
C PRO A 113 -14.15 6.20 -13.52
N SER A 114 -14.92 6.80 -14.43
CA SER A 114 -15.77 6.06 -15.35
C SER A 114 -14.95 5.31 -16.42
N ILE A 115 -13.87 5.92 -16.90
CA ILE A 115 -12.94 5.32 -17.87
C ILE A 115 -12.14 4.20 -17.23
N VAL A 116 -11.64 4.41 -16.01
CA VAL A 116 -10.96 3.37 -15.22
C VAL A 116 -11.89 2.18 -15.01
N ARG A 117 -13.13 2.41 -14.60
CA ARG A 117 -14.13 1.34 -14.41
C ARG A 117 -14.38 0.54 -15.68
N GLN A 118 -14.52 1.22 -16.83
CA GLN A 118 -14.73 0.56 -18.13
C GLN A 118 -13.53 -0.31 -18.54
N ALA A 119 -12.31 0.17 -18.30
CA ALA A 119 -11.09 -0.61 -18.56
C ALA A 119 -11.06 -1.89 -17.71
N PHE A 120 -11.33 -1.79 -16.41
CA PHE A 120 -11.39 -2.96 -15.52
C PHE A 120 -12.51 -3.94 -15.91
N GLN A 121 -13.70 -3.45 -16.26
CA GLN A 121 -14.80 -4.31 -16.74
C GLN A 121 -14.42 -5.06 -18.01
N LYS A 122 -13.70 -4.41 -18.94
CA LYS A 122 -13.27 -5.06 -20.17
C LYS A 122 -12.18 -6.11 -19.90
N MET A 123 -11.23 -5.82 -19.02
CA MET A 123 -10.25 -6.82 -18.56
C MET A 123 -10.93 -8.01 -17.89
N GLU A 124 -11.91 -7.78 -17.02
CA GLU A 124 -12.69 -8.82 -16.35
C GLU A 124 -13.47 -9.69 -17.35
N ASN A 125 -14.00 -9.09 -18.42
CA ASN A 125 -14.69 -9.85 -19.44
C ASN A 125 -13.74 -10.68 -20.30
N LEU A 126 -12.54 -10.17 -20.60
CA LEU A 126 -11.50 -10.91 -21.32
C LEU A 126 -11.00 -12.11 -20.49
N SER A 127 -10.80 -11.93 -19.18
CA SER A 127 -10.27 -12.98 -18.31
C SER A 127 -11.18 -14.21 -18.15
N LYS A 128 -12.45 -14.12 -18.57
CA LYS A 128 -13.43 -15.21 -18.52
C LYS A 128 -13.27 -16.24 -19.63
N THR A 129 -12.44 -15.96 -20.64
CA THR A 129 -12.29 -16.83 -21.82
C THR A 129 -10.82 -17.05 -22.16
N THR A 130 -10.49 -18.21 -22.72
CA THR A 130 -9.12 -18.51 -23.17
C THR A 130 -8.63 -17.51 -24.22
N ASP A 131 -9.46 -17.18 -25.21
CA ASP A 131 -9.11 -16.19 -26.24
C ASP A 131 -8.89 -14.81 -25.63
N GLY A 132 -9.71 -14.43 -24.64
CA GLY A 132 -9.53 -13.17 -23.92
C GLY A 132 -8.27 -13.15 -23.06
N LEU A 133 -7.85 -14.27 -22.47
CA LEU A 133 -6.56 -14.38 -21.79
C LEU A 133 -5.38 -14.23 -22.78
N MET A 134 -5.47 -14.79 -23.98
CA MET A 134 -4.45 -14.59 -25.03
C MET A 134 -4.40 -13.14 -25.51
N GLN A 135 -5.54 -12.45 -25.54
CA GLN A 135 -5.58 -11.02 -25.78
C GLN A 135 -4.88 -10.25 -24.65
N LEU A 136 -5.14 -10.58 -23.38
CA LEU A 136 -4.46 -9.96 -22.24
C LEU A 136 -2.94 -10.16 -22.30
N ASN A 137 -2.45 -11.33 -22.71
CA ASN A 137 -1.01 -11.55 -22.95
C ASN A 137 -0.43 -10.53 -23.95
N SER A 138 -1.15 -10.29 -25.04
CA SER A 138 -0.71 -9.37 -26.08
C SER A 138 -0.76 -7.91 -25.61
N TYR A 139 -1.74 -7.58 -24.78
CA TYR A 139 -1.98 -6.22 -24.30
C TYR A 139 -1.02 -5.80 -23.19
N PHE A 140 -0.57 -6.76 -22.37
CA PHE A 140 0.26 -6.52 -21.20
C PHE A 140 1.66 -7.13 -21.32
N ASN A 141 2.00 -7.81 -22.41
CA ASN A 141 3.24 -8.57 -22.55
C ASN A 141 3.57 -9.39 -21.27
N LEU A 142 2.60 -10.18 -20.83
CA LEU A 142 2.64 -10.89 -19.55
C LEU A 142 3.81 -11.89 -19.50
N GLN A 143 4.52 -11.92 -18.38
CA GLN A 143 5.58 -12.90 -18.11
C GLN A 143 5.43 -13.53 -16.72
N PRO A 144 5.13 -14.84 -16.62
CA PRO A 144 4.78 -15.73 -17.71
C PRO A 144 3.45 -15.32 -18.37
N PRO A 145 3.24 -15.64 -19.67
CA PRO A 145 1.96 -15.44 -20.31
C PRO A 145 0.92 -16.40 -19.73
N PHE A 146 -0.34 -15.98 -19.73
CA PHE A 146 -1.45 -16.90 -19.54
C PHE A 146 -1.40 -18.03 -20.57
N THR A 147 -1.86 -19.21 -20.16
CA THR A 147 -2.00 -20.40 -20.99
C THR A 147 -3.38 -21.01 -20.77
N ASN A 148 -3.71 -22.06 -21.53
CA ASN A 148 -4.95 -22.80 -21.33
C ASN A 148 -5.01 -23.51 -19.95
N ALA A 149 -3.86 -23.64 -19.27
CA ALA A 149 -3.74 -24.21 -17.93
C ALA A 149 -3.75 -23.14 -16.83
N SER A 150 -3.84 -21.84 -17.18
CA SER A 150 -3.86 -20.76 -16.18
C SER A 150 -5.06 -20.89 -15.25
N THR A 151 -4.77 -20.74 -13.97
CA THR A 151 -5.71 -20.92 -12.87
C THR A 151 -6.43 -19.62 -12.53
N THR A 152 -7.47 -19.71 -11.71
CA THR A 152 -8.10 -18.52 -11.12
C THR A 152 -7.13 -17.71 -10.26
N LEU A 153 -6.11 -18.35 -9.67
CA LEU A 153 -5.07 -17.66 -8.90
C LEU A 153 -4.19 -16.81 -9.82
N ASP A 154 -3.74 -17.35 -10.96
CA ASP A 154 -2.95 -16.60 -11.95
C ASP A 154 -3.72 -15.38 -12.47
N ILE A 155 -5.03 -15.56 -12.75
CA ILE A 155 -5.90 -14.47 -13.18
C ILE A 155 -6.06 -13.43 -12.08
N THR A 156 -6.19 -13.87 -10.82
CA THR A 156 -6.35 -12.95 -9.68
C THR A 156 -5.06 -12.20 -9.40
N ASN A 157 -3.90 -12.85 -9.52
CA ASN A 157 -2.57 -12.24 -9.42
C ASN A 157 -2.37 -11.15 -10.49
N PHE A 158 -2.80 -11.41 -11.73
CA PHE A 158 -2.78 -10.38 -12.77
C PHE A 158 -3.58 -9.14 -12.36
N PHE A 159 -4.81 -9.30 -11.87
CA PHE A 159 -5.60 -8.17 -11.39
C PHE A 159 -4.95 -7.50 -10.18
N ALA A 160 -4.30 -8.25 -9.28
CA ALA A 160 -3.55 -7.71 -8.16
C ALA A 160 -2.46 -6.74 -8.62
N ASN A 161 -1.61 -7.18 -9.55
CA ASN A 161 -0.54 -6.38 -10.12
C ASN A 161 -1.07 -5.16 -10.88
N VAL A 162 -2.21 -5.30 -11.56
CA VAL A 162 -2.89 -4.17 -12.22
C VAL A 162 -3.40 -3.17 -11.19
N TYR A 163 -4.01 -3.62 -10.09
CA TYR A 163 -4.51 -2.77 -9.01
C TYR A 163 -3.39 -2.04 -8.27
N SER A 164 -2.26 -2.70 -8.03
CA SER A 164 -1.14 -2.10 -7.28
C SER A 164 -0.65 -0.82 -7.95
N VAL A 165 -0.62 -0.76 -9.29
CA VAL A 165 -0.23 0.44 -10.03
C VAL A 165 -1.14 1.64 -9.72
N PHE A 166 -2.46 1.43 -9.73
CA PHE A 166 -3.41 2.50 -9.37
C PHE A 166 -3.25 2.90 -7.90
N GLN A 167 -3.06 1.92 -7.02
CA GLN A 167 -2.88 2.16 -5.61
C GLN A 167 -1.61 2.96 -5.33
N SER A 168 -0.47 2.61 -5.91
CA SER A 168 0.79 3.35 -5.74
C SER A 168 0.68 4.77 -6.26
N MET A 169 0.04 4.98 -7.42
CA MET A 169 -0.15 6.34 -7.96
C MET A 169 -1.02 7.19 -7.05
N THR A 170 -2.17 6.67 -6.59
CA THR A 170 -3.05 7.40 -5.67
C THR A 170 -2.42 7.61 -4.30
N GLN A 171 -1.80 6.57 -3.74
CA GLN A 171 -1.19 6.60 -2.40
C GLN A 171 -0.07 7.65 -2.30
N TYR A 172 0.66 7.86 -3.40
CA TYR A 172 1.82 8.75 -3.43
C TYR A 172 1.58 10.05 -4.21
N THR A 173 0.34 10.32 -4.62
CA THR A 173 -0.07 11.55 -5.30
C THR A 173 0.43 12.79 -4.53
N TYR A 174 1.42 13.49 -5.10
CA TYR A 174 2.01 14.73 -4.58
C TYR A 174 2.64 14.63 -3.18
N ASP A 175 3.01 13.43 -2.72
CA ASP A 175 3.43 13.22 -1.33
C ASP A 175 4.82 13.81 -0.99
N GLY A 176 5.52 14.36 -2.00
CA GLY A 176 6.74 15.12 -1.81
C GLY A 176 7.94 14.30 -1.36
N ARG A 177 7.89 12.96 -1.46
CA ARG A 177 9.01 12.10 -1.05
C ARG A 177 10.19 12.17 -2.02
N ASN A 178 9.92 12.39 -3.31
CA ASN A 178 10.93 12.58 -4.35
C ASN A 178 10.31 13.28 -5.58
N ALA A 179 11.14 13.66 -6.56
CA ALA A 179 10.68 14.33 -7.77
C ALA A 179 9.66 13.50 -8.57
N GLU A 180 9.76 12.16 -8.49
CA GLU A 180 8.88 11.25 -9.20
C GLU A 180 7.45 11.27 -8.61
N SER A 181 7.32 11.22 -7.29
CA SER A 181 6.02 11.30 -6.62
C SER A 181 5.38 12.69 -6.68
N GLU A 182 6.20 13.73 -6.84
CA GLU A 182 5.72 15.09 -7.06
C GLU A 182 5.18 15.30 -8.49
N GLN A 183 5.74 14.64 -9.50
CA GLN A 183 5.49 14.96 -10.90
C GLN A 183 4.74 13.87 -11.67
N ASN A 184 5.08 12.60 -11.44
CA ASN A 184 4.65 11.50 -12.29
C ASN A 184 3.79 10.44 -11.56
N LEU A 185 4.04 10.13 -10.29
CA LEU A 185 3.17 9.23 -9.50
C LEU A 185 2.00 10.00 -8.88
N THR A 186 1.12 10.51 -9.75
CA THR A 186 0.00 11.36 -9.34
C THR A 186 -1.30 10.92 -10.00
N ASP A 187 -2.42 11.11 -9.31
CA ASP A 187 -3.76 10.87 -9.88
C ASP A 187 -4.00 11.70 -11.17
N ALA A 188 -3.40 12.89 -11.28
CA ALA A 188 -3.48 13.70 -12.49
C ALA A 188 -2.81 13.02 -13.68
N LYS A 189 -1.62 12.45 -13.47
CA LYS A 189 -0.91 11.67 -14.49
C LYS A 189 -1.69 10.41 -14.85
N LEU A 190 -2.22 9.71 -13.85
CA LEU A 190 -3.06 8.53 -14.04
C LEU A 190 -4.28 8.85 -14.92
N CYS A 191 -5.00 9.93 -14.62
CA CYS A 191 -6.16 10.35 -15.40
C CYS A 191 -5.79 10.82 -16.81
N GLN A 192 -4.72 11.61 -16.97
CA GLN A 192 -4.20 11.99 -18.28
C GLN A 192 -3.92 10.75 -19.14
N ILE A 193 -3.30 9.76 -18.53
CA ILE A 193 -2.99 8.49 -19.15
C ILE A 193 -4.29 7.81 -19.53
N MET A 194 -5.15 7.45 -18.58
CA MET A 194 -6.37 6.68 -18.84
C MET A 194 -7.28 7.32 -19.89
N MET A 195 -7.40 8.65 -19.89
CA MET A 195 -8.30 9.39 -20.78
C MET A 195 -7.73 9.72 -22.18
N ASN A 196 -6.46 9.39 -22.48
CA ASN A 196 -5.87 9.68 -23.80
C ASN A 196 -6.59 8.92 -24.95
N PRO A 197 -7.20 9.62 -25.93
CA PRO A 197 -8.02 9.03 -26.99
C PRO A 197 -7.21 8.43 -28.16
N ASN A 198 -5.91 8.69 -28.26
CA ASN A 198 -5.05 8.22 -29.36
C ASN A 198 -4.53 6.79 -29.15
N VAL A 199 -5.10 6.05 -28.19
CA VAL A 199 -4.62 4.74 -27.75
C VAL A 199 -5.84 3.82 -27.62
N ALA A 200 -5.85 2.69 -28.34
CA ALA A 200 -7.00 1.78 -28.43
C ALA A 200 -7.42 1.20 -27.05
N ASP A 201 -8.74 1.09 -26.84
CA ASP A 201 -9.44 0.89 -25.55
C ASP A 201 -8.89 -0.16 -24.56
N VAL A 202 -8.20 -1.19 -25.01
CA VAL A 202 -7.54 -2.21 -24.15
C VAL A 202 -6.19 -2.71 -24.69
N PRO A 203 -5.90 -2.71 -26.01
CA PRO A 203 -4.61 -3.22 -26.49
C PRO A 203 -3.35 -2.55 -25.96
N ASN A 204 -3.50 -1.41 -25.29
CA ASN A 204 -2.45 -0.75 -24.54
C ASN A 204 -3.06 -0.28 -23.22
N CYS A 205 -3.46 -1.20 -22.34
CA CYS A 205 -3.74 -0.80 -20.97
C CYS A 205 -2.45 -0.19 -20.42
N LYS A 206 -2.51 1.11 -20.16
CA LYS A 206 -1.37 2.03 -20.03
C LYS A 206 -0.52 1.77 -18.77
N ILE A 207 -0.78 0.66 -18.08
CA ILE A 207 -0.01 0.09 -16.98
C ILE A 207 1.35 -0.43 -17.45
N LEU A 208 1.49 -0.92 -18.70
CA LEU A 208 2.83 -1.20 -19.24
C LEU A 208 3.67 0.07 -19.47
N ARG A 209 3.03 1.25 -19.45
CA ARG A 209 3.73 2.54 -19.42
C ARG A 209 3.98 3.02 -18.00
N TYR A 210 3.82 2.18 -16.98
CA TYR A 210 4.24 2.47 -15.60
C TYR A 210 5.70 2.95 -15.54
N ASN A 211 6.51 2.59 -16.52
CA ASN A 211 7.90 3.00 -16.75
C ASN A 211 8.00 4.46 -17.18
N GLU A 212 7.06 4.91 -18.02
CA GLU A 212 6.91 6.32 -18.40
C GLU A 212 6.35 7.16 -17.22
N ILE A 213 5.87 6.49 -16.15
CA ILE A 213 5.22 7.08 -14.97
C ILE A 213 6.11 7.05 -13.71
N THR A 214 7.03 6.10 -13.59
CA THR A 214 7.94 5.94 -12.43
C THR A 214 9.37 6.37 -12.73
N GLY A 215 9.74 6.48 -14.01
CA GLY A 215 11.10 6.87 -14.40
C GLY A 215 12.20 5.94 -13.90
N ASP A 216 11.87 4.75 -13.36
CA ASP A 216 12.84 3.85 -12.73
C ASP A 216 13.72 3.16 -13.79
N PRO A 217 15.03 3.44 -13.83
CA PRO A 217 15.94 2.88 -14.81
C PRO A 217 16.31 1.40 -14.56
N ASN A 218 15.98 0.83 -13.39
CA ASN A 218 16.39 -0.53 -13.00
C ASN A 218 15.36 -1.62 -13.29
N SER A 219 14.14 -1.23 -13.61
CA SER A 219 13.04 -2.15 -13.85
C SER A 219 12.98 -2.52 -15.34
N ASP A 220 13.16 -3.81 -15.70
CA ASP A 220 12.89 -4.29 -17.06
C ASP A 220 11.40 -4.42 -17.25
N LEU A 221 10.87 -3.45 -17.97
CA LEU A 221 9.44 -3.24 -18.10
C LEU A 221 9.01 -3.34 -19.56
N THR A 222 9.78 -4.06 -20.36
CA THR A 222 9.28 -4.61 -21.61
C THR A 222 8.15 -5.60 -21.33
N VAL A 223 8.11 -6.18 -20.13
CA VAL A 223 7.20 -7.25 -19.71
C VAL A 223 6.41 -6.87 -18.47
N PHE A 224 5.23 -7.46 -18.30
CA PHE A 224 4.45 -7.33 -17.07
C PHE A 224 4.53 -8.63 -16.25
N PRO A 225 5.26 -8.65 -15.12
CA PRO A 225 5.44 -9.86 -14.34
C PRO A 225 4.10 -10.35 -13.78
N ASN A 226 3.82 -11.64 -13.97
CA ASN A 226 2.53 -12.25 -13.65
C ASN A 226 2.68 -13.72 -13.20
N SER A 227 3.53 -13.96 -12.21
CA SER A 227 3.73 -15.28 -11.63
C SER A 227 3.24 -15.31 -10.19
N TYR A 228 2.10 -15.97 -9.95
CA TYR A 228 1.60 -16.20 -8.59
C TYR A 228 2.61 -17.01 -7.76
N THR A 229 3.26 -18.00 -8.39
CA THR A 229 4.24 -18.85 -7.71
C THR A 229 5.47 -18.04 -7.28
N ASP A 230 6.01 -17.19 -8.15
CA ASP A 230 7.17 -16.36 -7.79
C ASP A 230 6.80 -15.32 -6.74
N MET A 231 5.59 -14.75 -6.82
CA MET A 231 5.06 -13.89 -5.77
C MET A 231 5.01 -14.63 -4.43
N ILE A 232 4.38 -15.82 -4.35
CA ILE A 232 4.31 -16.62 -3.12
C ILE A 232 5.68 -17.00 -2.60
N ASN A 233 6.59 -17.44 -3.47
CA ASN A 233 7.96 -17.78 -3.08
C ASN A 233 8.68 -16.56 -2.50
N SER A 234 8.50 -15.38 -3.09
CA SER A 234 9.05 -14.12 -2.59
C SER A 234 8.51 -13.79 -1.20
N VAL A 235 7.19 -13.79 -0.99
CA VAL A 235 6.60 -13.50 0.33
C VAL A 235 7.00 -14.54 1.37
N GLY A 236 7.00 -15.81 0.96
CA GLY A 236 7.33 -16.95 1.82
C GLY A 236 8.77 -16.93 2.36
N THR A 237 9.66 -16.11 1.78
CA THR A 237 11.00 -15.89 2.35
C THR A 237 10.96 -15.12 3.66
N GLY A 238 9.94 -14.27 3.88
CA GLY A 238 9.90 -13.31 4.98
C GLY A 238 11.02 -12.27 4.96
N ASP A 239 11.78 -12.17 3.87
CA ASP A 239 12.87 -11.20 3.70
C ASP A 239 12.35 -9.93 3.03
N LEU A 240 12.21 -8.86 3.81
CA LEU A 240 11.75 -7.54 3.31
C LEU A 240 12.63 -6.98 2.19
N LYS A 241 13.91 -7.39 2.08
CA LYS A 241 14.78 -6.96 0.97
C LYS A 241 14.44 -7.64 -0.35
N VAL A 242 13.85 -8.83 -0.29
CA VAL A 242 13.37 -9.58 -1.46
C VAL A 242 12.02 -9.02 -1.94
N LEU A 243 11.27 -8.35 -1.05
CA LEU A 243 9.94 -7.77 -1.32
C LEU A 243 9.97 -6.31 -1.84
N GLY A 244 11.17 -5.71 -2.01
CA GLY A 244 11.36 -4.32 -2.42
C GLY A 244 11.35 -3.31 -1.26
N ASP A 245 11.84 -2.10 -1.49
CA ASP A 245 11.86 -1.04 -0.46
C ASP A 245 10.44 -0.76 0.04
N ASN A 246 10.20 -0.97 1.34
CA ASN A 246 8.90 -0.82 2.03
C ASN A 246 7.80 -1.84 1.66
N GLY A 247 8.12 -2.99 1.06
CA GLY A 247 7.13 -4.04 0.82
C GLY A 247 6.00 -3.66 -0.15
N GLU A 248 6.25 -2.73 -1.08
CA GLU A 248 5.29 -2.15 -2.04
C GLU A 248 4.59 -3.17 -2.97
N PHE A 249 4.96 -4.44 -2.90
CA PHE A 249 4.46 -5.50 -3.79
C PHE A 249 3.04 -6.02 -3.45
N PHE A 250 2.44 -5.67 -2.31
CA PHE A 250 1.24 -6.37 -1.78
C PHE A 250 -0.04 -5.57 -1.66
N HIS A 251 -0.56 -5.00 -2.75
CA HIS A 251 -1.92 -4.44 -2.70
C HIS A 251 -2.72 -4.70 -3.98
N GLY A 252 -3.95 -5.20 -3.79
CA GLY A 252 -4.95 -5.51 -4.83
C GLY A 252 -5.33 -7.00 -4.90
N GLY A 253 -6.56 -7.39 -4.55
CA GLY A 253 -6.97 -8.81 -4.62
C GLY A 253 -8.34 -9.05 -3.97
N ARG A 254 -9.05 -10.12 -4.38
CA ARG A 254 -10.27 -10.52 -3.66
C ARG A 254 -9.88 -10.95 -2.24
N PHE A 255 -10.65 -10.61 -1.21
CA PHE A 255 -10.30 -10.98 0.18
C PHE A 255 -9.91 -12.47 0.34
N ARG A 256 -10.57 -13.36 -0.41
CA ARG A 256 -10.25 -14.78 -0.45
C ARG A 256 -8.85 -15.11 -0.98
N TYR A 257 -8.36 -14.37 -1.97
CA TYR A 257 -7.01 -14.49 -2.52
C TYR A 257 -5.95 -14.28 -1.44
N TYR A 258 -6.08 -13.23 -0.63
CA TYR A 258 -5.15 -12.98 0.47
C TYR A 258 -5.23 -14.04 1.57
N ILE A 259 -6.42 -14.60 1.81
CA ILE A 259 -6.57 -15.69 2.78
C ILE A 259 -5.88 -16.95 2.28
N ASP A 260 -6.01 -17.25 0.99
CA ASP A 260 -5.35 -18.39 0.37
C ASP A 260 -3.82 -18.16 0.37
N MET A 261 -3.34 -16.94 0.08
CA MET A 261 -1.92 -16.57 0.25
C MET A 261 -1.43 -16.75 1.68
N CYS A 262 -2.18 -16.29 2.69
CA CYS A 262 -1.81 -16.48 4.09
C CYS A 262 -1.79 -17.96 4.48
N SER A 263 -2.69 -18.76 3.91
CA SER A 263 -2.71 -20.21 4.12
C SER A 263 -1.49 -20.88 3.50
N ASP A 264 -1.11 -20.47 2.29
CA ASP A 264 0.04 -20.99 1.55
C ASP A 264 1.37 -20.56 2.20
N MET A 265 1.44 -19.33 2.70
CA MET A 265 2.65 -18.74 3.28
C MET A 265 2.91 -19.19 4.73
N PHE A 266 1.87 -19.24 5.56
CA PHE A 266 2.03 -19.50 7.00
C PHE A 266 1.64 -20.92 7.40
N ASP A 267 0.37 -21.27 7.20
CA ASP A 267 -0.18 -22.59 7.54
C ASP A 267 -1.61 -22.73 6.98
N PRO A 268 -2.02 -23.91 6.47
CA PRO A 268 -3.38 -24.14 5.97
C PRO A 268 -4.52 -23.85 6.98
N SER A 269 -4.22 -23.79 8.27
CA SER A 269 -5.17 -23.37 9.31
C SER A 269 -5.48 -21.87 9.29
N VAL A 270 -4.67 -21.03 8.64
CA VAL A 270 -4.89 -19.58 8.47
C VAL A 270 -5.92 -19.30 7.37
N ASN A 271 -7.13 -19.82 7.56
CA ASN A 271 -8.24 -19.74 6.63
C ASN A 271 -9.41 -18.88 7.16
N LEU A 272 -10.54 -18.86 6.44
CA LEU A 272 -11.72 -18.06 6.84
C LEU A 272 -12.22 -18.40 8.24
N SER A 273 -12.23 -19.67 8.63
CA SER A 273 -12.67 -20.09 9.97
C SER A 273 -11.75 -19.58 11.07
N TYR A 274 -10.48 -19.35 10.77
CA TYR A 274 -9.53 -18.74 11.70
C TYR A 274 -9.65 -17.20 11.74
N ILE A 275 -9.78 -16.56 10.57
CA ILE A 275 -9.73 -15.09 10.41
C ILE A 275 -11.04 -14.43 10.81
N THR A 276 -12.19 -14.93 10.36
CA THR A 276 -13.50 -14.31 10.61
C THR A 276 -13.80 -14.03 12.08
N PRO A 277 -13.68 -14.99 13.02
CA PRO A 277 -13.97 -14.71 14.43
C PRO A 277 -13.00 -13.68 15.06
N ARG A 278 -11.75 -13.62 14.59
CA ARG A 278 -10.76 -12.63 15.05
C ARG A 278 -11.08 -11.22 14.54
N ASN A 279 -11.50 -11.09 13.28
CA ASN A 279 -11.98 -9.82 12.75
C ASN A 279 -13.22 -9.33 13.50
N ILE A 280 -14.15 -10.23 13.83
CA ILE A 280 -15.32 -9.90 14.66
C ILE A 280 -14.88 -9.44 16.06
N ALA A 281 -13.93 -10.13 16.69
CA ALA A 281 -13.40 -9.73 17.99
C ALA A 281 -12.76 -8.33 17.94
N ALA A 282 -11.95 -8.05 16.91
CA ALA A 282 -11.34 -6.74 16.70
C ALA A 282 -12.39 -5.65 16.48
N GLN A 283 -13.39 -5.87 15.64
CA GLN A 283 -14.49 -4.91 15.43
C GLN A 283 -15.34 -4.68 16.68
N ASN A 284 -15.56 -5.72 17.48
CA ASN A 284 -16.28 -5.58 18.75
C ASN A 284 -15.49 -4.73 19.76
N TYR A 285 -14.17 -4.91 19.81
CA TYR A 285 -13.30 -4.20 20.74
C TYR A 285 -13.03 -2.75 20.31
N TYR A 286 -12.55 -2.55 19.08
CA TYR A 286 -12.17 -1.24 18.56
C TYR A 286 -13.32 -0.46 17.91
N GLY A 287 -14.41 -1.13 17.55
CA GLY A 287 -15.50 -0.56 16.74
C GLY A 287 -15.32 -0.81 15.24
N GLY A 288 -16.38 -0.53 14.48
CA GLY A 288 -16.36 -0.47 13.02
C GLY A 288 -16.49 0.97 12.51
N SER A 289 -16.62 1.13 11.20
CA SER A 289 -16.86 2.44 10.55
C SER A 289 -18.12 3.14 11.05
N ASP A 290 -19.07 2.38 11.60
CA ASP A 290 -20.31 2.85 12.23
C ASP A 290 -20.10 3.61 13.54
N LYS A 291 -18.94 3.44 14.20
CA LYS A 291 -18.57 4.16 15.42
C LYS A 291 -17.64 5.36 15.18
N TYR A 292 -17.19 5.59 13.95
CA TYR A 292 -16.36 6.75 13.61
C TYR A 292 -17.25 8.00 13.43
N GLN A 293 -17.35 8.81 14.48
CA GLN A 293 -18.01 10.12 14.44
C GLN A 293 -16.94 11.20 14.32
N VAL A 294 -16.85 11.86 13.16
CA VAL A 294 -16.08 13.11 13.05
C VAL A 294 -16.85 14.17 13.81
N SER A 295 -16.42 14.48 15.04
CA SER A 295 -17.01 15.59 15.79
C SER A 295 -16.54 16.90 15.18
N TYR A 296 -17.40 17.58 14.43
CA TYR A 296 -17.22 18.98 14.09
C TYR A 296 -17.61 19.81 15.32
N ASN A 297 -16.64 20.13 16.17
CA ASN A 297 -16.79 21.15 17.19
C ASN A 297 -16.30 22.49 16.66
#